data_AF-A0A7S1MAJ8-F1
#
_entry.id   AF-A0A7S1MAJ8-F1
#
_cell.length_a   1.000
_cell.length_b   1.000
_cell.length_c   1.000
_cell.angle_alpha   90.00
_cell.angle_beta   90.00
_cell.angle_gamma   90.00
#
_symmetry.space_group_name_H-M   'P 1'
#
loop_
_entity.id
_entity.type
_entity.pdbx_description
1 polymer ?
#
loop_
_entity_poly.entity_id
_entity_poly.type
_entity_poly.pdbx_seq_one_letter_code
_entity_poly.pdbx_strand_id
1 'polypeptide(L)'
;GGSSCLAPSSPARLITDRVVCDNSQKLLGIPSLGWGGSTCLTESAACGDISNQAICDNATQLLGMTCHGWSGSQCLPVSRCEDVATPVLCRNSTRKLGVACAGWGGKSCLERGASVDLITERSICEQSKALLGIPSAGWSGNRCLPPGSSCDDIDSIYVCDNARKQLGLSCAGWNGKKCMPQFPPPQCNDIQNALICERSKAMFNLTCAGWGGDRCLARGDNASLIRAGHICMHSWKLLGIRSAGWSGTACLEPGAPVGLIADMTVCDHAREWLGLPARGWGGTSCLGMNATCRDITGPQACSESKARLGLVCAGWGGSRCFELGVRCEDITAVSVCSASKAQLNLSCAGWGGSRCLQPGASPHLITDYAICRESMKRLGIASRGWGGSKCLAPDADCRSITGKWVCKESVAALNLTCGGWSESEGCMPP
;
A
#
# COMPACT_ATOMS: atom_id res chain seq x y z
N GLY A 1 -4.07 -7.27 33.41
CA GLY A 1 -3.46 -8.48 32.84
C GLY A 1 -1.99 -8.29 32.59
N GLY A 2 -1.20 -7.93 33.61
CA GLY A 2 0.21 -7.54 33.45
C GLY A 2 0.38 -6.02 33.54
N SER A 3 0.65 -5.36 32.42
CA SER A 3 0.94 -3.92 32.35
C SER A 3 -0.30 -3.00 32.27
N SER A 4 -1.52 -3.55 32.19
CA SER A 4 -2.75 -2.75 32.05
C SER A 4 -3.96 -3.41 32.71
N CYS A 5 -4.94 -2.60 33.13
CA CYS A 5 -6.25 -3.06 33.58
C CYS A 5 -7.04 -3.65 32.40
N LEU A 6 -7.75 -4.75 32.62
CA LEU A 6 -8.57 -5.41 31.60
C LEU A 6 -10.05 -5.30 31.98
N ALA A 7 -10.91 -5.06 30.99
CA ALA A 7 -12.36 -5.12 31.18
C ALA A 7 -12.83 -6.59 31.27
N PRO A 8 -13.98 -6.87 31.92
CA PRO A 8 -14.61 -8.19 31.86
C PRO A 8 -14.83 -8.62 30.39
N SER A 9 -14.55 -9.88 30.07
CA SER A 9 -14.61 -10.43 28.69
C SER A 9 -13.52 -9.97 27.72
N SER A 10 -12.45 -9.34 28.22
CA SER A 10 -11.28 -9.04 27.38
C SER A 10 -10.65 -10.32 26.83
N PRO A 11 -10.15 -10.32 25.57
CA PRO A 11 -9.49 -11.49 25.01
C PRO A 11 -8.18 -11.81 25.74
N ALA A 12 -7.89 -13.10 25.91
CA ALA A 12 -6.70 -13.59 26.64
C ALA A 12 -5.38 -12.98 26.14
N ARG A 13 -5.24 -12.71 24.83
CA ARG A 13 -4.04 -12.09 24.23
C ARG A 13 -3.62 -10.75 24.83
N LEU A 14 -4.50 -10.08 25.57
CA LEU A 14 -4.16 -8.84 26.28
C LEU A 14 -3.50 -9.08 27.64
N ILE A 15 -3.35 -10.34 28.06
CA ILE A 15 -2.63 -10.72 29.27
C ILE A 15 -1.16 -10.92 28.92
N THR A 16 -0.29 -10.06 29.43
CA THR A 16 1.17 -10.04 29.21
C THR A 16 1.99 -10.53 30.40
N ASP A 17 1.32 -10.98 31.47
CA ASP A 17 1.97 -11.60 32.63
C ASP A 17 1.66 -13.10 32.68
N ARG A 18 2.70 -13.92 32.87
CA ARG A 18 2.60 -15.37 32.87
C ARG A 18 1.77 -15.90 34.04
N VAL A 19 1.99 -15.41 35.25
CA VAL A 19 1.29 -15.90 36.45
C VAL A 19 -0.20 -15.57 36.36
N VAL A 20 -0.52 -14.40 35.81
CA VAL A 20 -1.91 -14.00 35.53
C VAL A 20 -2.52 -14.87 34.43
N CYS A 21 -1.75 -15.22 33.39
CA CYS A 21 -2.23 -16.10 32.32
C CYS A 21 -2.54 -17.51 32.86
N ASP A 22 -1.63 -18.11 33.63
CA ASP A 22 -1.80 -19.45 34.20
C ASP A 22 -3.04 -19.55 35.13
N ASN A 23 -3.53 -18.41 35.62
CA ASN A 23 -4.70 -18.30 36.48
C ASN A 23 -5.85 -17.48 35.86
N SER A 24 -5.84 -17.22 34.54
CA SER A 24 -6.73 -16.24 33.91
C SER A 24 -8.21 -16.57 34.09
N GLN A 25 -8.56 -17.85 34.02
CA GLN A 25 -9.93 -18.32 34.21
C GLN A 25 -10.42 -18.09 35.65
N LYS A 26 -9.55 -18.36 36.64
CA LYS A 26 -9.91 -18.25 38.05
C LYS A 26 -9.91 -16.79 38.54
N LEU A 27 -8.95 -15.99 38.10
CA LEU A 27 -8.77 -14.61 38.56
C LEU A 27 -9.64 -13.62 37.79
N LEU A 28 -9.84 -13.84 36.49
CA LEU A 28 -10.45 -12.85 35.58
C LEU A 28 -11.68 -13.37 34.84
N GLY A 29 -12.00 -14.67 34.93
CA GLY A 29 -13.07 -15.29 34.12
C GLY A 29 -12.76 -15.30 32.62
N ILE A 30 -11.48 -15.18 32.24
CA ILE A 30 -11.05 -15.14 30.83
C ILE A 30 -10.47 -16.52 30.47
N PRO A 31 -11.10 -17.28 29.56
CA PRO A 31 -10.58 -18.56 29.13
C PRO A 31 -9.31 -18.36 28.30
N SER A 32 -8.33 -19.23 28.52
CA SER A 32 -7.06 -19.22 27.79
C SER A 32 -6.55 -20.65 27.58
N LEU A 33 -5.78 -20.85 26.52
CA LEU A 33 -5.07 -22.12 26.27
C LEU A 33 -3.79 -22.24 27.10
N GLY A 34 -3.30 -21.13 27.63
CA GLY A 34 -2.05 -21.05 28.38
C GLY A 34 -1.10 -19.98 27.85
N TRP A 35 0.10 -19.92 28.43
CA TRP A 35 1.09 -18.91 28.10
C TRP A 35 1.77 -19.19 26.76
N GLY A 36 1.75 -18.22 25.83
CA GLY A 36 2.38 -18.34 24.51
C GLY A 36 3.82 -17.83 24.47
N GLY A 37 4.32 -17.21 25.53
CA GLY A 37 5.69 -16.70 25.62
C GLY A 37 5.77 -15.22 25.94
N SER A 38 4.99 -14.41 25.21
CA SER A 38 4.87 -12.96 25.42
C SER A 38 3.46 -12.53 25.82
N THR A 39 2.46 -13.30 25.41
CA THR A 39 1.05 -13.10 25.76
C THR A 39 0.36 -14.43 26.04
N CYS A 40 -0.78 -14.37 26.72
CA CYS A 40 -1.66 -15.52 26.92
C CYS A 40 -2.40 -15.88 25.63
N LEU A 41 -2.53 -17.17 25.33
CA LEU A 41 -3.15 -17.68 24.11
C LEU A 41 -4.67 -17.79 24.26
N THR A 42 -5.40 -17.38 23.23
CA THR A 42 -6.86 -17.58 23.14
C THR A 42 -7.20 -19.01 22.69
N GLU A 43 -8.42 -19.48 22.88
CA GLU A 43 -8.88 -20.82 22.44
C GLU A 43 -8.74 -21.08 20.93
N SER A 44 -8.71 -20.02 20.12
CA SER A 44 -8.47 -20.11 18.67
C SER A 44 -7.00 -19.92 18.27
N ALA A 45 -6.05 -19.97 19.21
CA ALA A 45 -4.65 -19.73 18.89
C ALA A 45 -4.09 -20.87 18.03
N ALA A 46 -3.19 -20.52 17.12
CA ALA A 46 -2.43 -21.43 16.27
C ALA A 46 -0.96 -21.48 16.73
N CYS A 47 -0.18 -22.43 16.23
CA CYS A 47 1.25 -22.53 16.59
C CYS A 47 2.01 -21.22 16.34
N GLY A 48 1.67 -20.49 15.27
CA GLY A 48 2.28 -19.19 14.96
C GLY A 48 2.16 -18.15 16.09
N ASP A 49 1.19 -18.30 16.99
CA ASP A 49 0.99 -17.38 18.11
C ASP A 49 1.93 -17.66 19.30
N ILE A 50 2.65 -18.79 19.30
CA ILE A 50 3.64 -19.11 20.32
C ILE A 50 4.94 -18.40 19.98
N SER A 51 5.39 -17.51 20.87
CA SER A 51 6.58 -16.69 20.72
C SER A 51 7.73 -17.09 21.66
N ASN A 52 7.68 -18.29 22.26
CA ASN A 52 8.75 -18.83 23.09
C ASN A 52 9.14 -20.25 22.68
N GLN A 53 10.44 -20.48 22.49
CA GLN A 53 10.97 -21.75 22.03
C GLN A 53 10.67 -22.92 22.98
N ALA A 54 10.86 -22.76 24.28
CA ALA A 54 10.63 -23.86 25.24
C ALA A 54 9.14 -24.26 25.30
N ILE A 55 8.24 -23.30 25.09
CA ILE A 55 6.80 -23.56 24.98
C ILE A 55 6.49 -24.27 23.66
N CYS A 56 7.09 -23.81 22.55
CA CYS A 56 6.95 -24.44 21.24
C CYS A 56 7.41 -25.91 21.26
N ASP A 57 8.59 -26.19 21.83
CA ASP A 57 9.17 -27.52 21.92
C ASP A 57 8.29 -28.50 22.74
N ASN A 58 7.44 -27.96 23.62
CA ASN A 58 6.53 -28.74 24.48
C ASN A 58 5.05 -28.42 24.21
N ALA A 59 4.70 -27.84 23.06
CA ALA A 59 3.35 -27.31 22.80
C ALA A 59 2.27 -28.40 22.90
N THR A 60 2.58 -29.63 22.50
CA THR A 60 1.65 -30.76 22.62
C THR A 60 1.33 -31.08 24.07
N GLN A 61 2.32 -31.02 24.97
CA GLN A 61 2.14 -31.33 26.39
C GLN A 61 1.54 -30.14 27.16
N LEU A 62 1.99 -28.92 26.86
CA LEU A 62 1.62 -27.72 27.61
C LEU A 62 0.29 -27.10 27.14
N LEU A 63 0.00 -27.17 25.84
CA LEU A 63 -1.11 -26.46 25.21
C LEU A 63 -2.07 -27.38 24.45
N GLY A 64 -1.77 -28.69 24.36
CA GLY A 64 -2.56 -29.63 23.56
C GLY A 64 -2.47 -29.38 22.06
N MET A 65 -1.48 -28.60 21.60
CA MET A 65 -1.33 -28.18 20.22
C MET A 65 -0.17 -28.91 19.54
N THR A 66 -0.42 -29.50 18.36
CA THR A 66 0.65 -30.11 17.57
C THR A 66 1.38 -29.03 16.78
N CYS A 67 2.60 -28.70 17.19
CA CYS A 67 3.49 -27.80 16.47
C CYS A 67 4.74 -28.54 16.02
N HIS A 68 5.27 -28.16 14.85
CA HIS A 68 6.34 -28.94 14.22
C HIS A 68 7.74 -28.45 14.57
N GLY A 69 7.92 -27.20 14.97
CA GLY A 69 9.21 -26.70 15.42
C GLY A 69 9.27 -25.18 15.55
N TRP A 70 10.42 -24.66 15.95
CA TRP A 70 10.62 -23.24 16.26
C TRP A 70 11.33 -22.47 15.13
N SER A 71 10.71 -21.48 14.50
CA SER A 71 11.30 -20.76 13.36
C SER A 71 12.47 -19.83 13.72
N GLY A 72 12.75 -19.63 14.99
CA GLY A 72 13.67 -18.59 15.50
C GLY A 72 12.93 -17.46 16.22
N SER A 73 11.70 -17.14 15.81
CA SER A 73 10.88 -16.08 16.42
C SER A 73 9.45 -16.51 16.78
N GLN A 74 8.94 -17.57 16.15
CA GLN A 74 7.60 -18.10 16.39
C GLN A 74 7.56 -19.62 16.20
N CYS A 75 6.60 -20.29 16.82
CA CYS A 75 6.40 -21.71 16.59
C CYS A 75 5.74 -21.95 15.23
N LEU A 76 6.20 -22.94 14.49
CA LEU A 76 5.77 -23.20 13.13
C LEU A 76 4.51 -24.07 13.13
N PRO A 77 3.43 -23.58 12.51
CA PRO A 77 2.26 -24.41 12.27
C PRO A 77 2.46 -25.42 11.13
N VAL A 78 3.43 -25.25 10.21
CA VAL A 78 3.22 -25.75 8.83
C VAL A 78 4.31 -26.63 8.22
N SER A 79 3.80 -27.48 7.32
CA SER A 79 4.34 -28.53 6.46
C SER A 79 5.07 -28.05 5.19
N ARG A 80 5.53 -26.79 5.13
CA ARG A 80 6.23 -26.25 3.96
C ARG A 80 7.64 -25.80 4.29
N CYS A 81 8.50 -25.80 3.30
CA CYS A 81 9.91 -25.45 3.50
C CYS A 81 10.11 -23.95 3.68
N GLU A 82 9.34 -23.13 2.97
CA GLU A 82 9.47 -21.66 2.99
C GLU A 82 9.29 -21.04 4.39
N ASP A 83 8.53 -21.70 5.26
CA ASP A 83 8.28 -21.25 6.64
C ASP A 83 9.50 -21.45 7.57
N VAL A 84 10.47 -22.28 7.17
CA VAL A 84 11.64 -22.60 7.99
C VAL A 84 12.71 -21.52 7.83
N ALA A 85 12.78 -20.61 8.79
CA ALA A 85 13.70 -19.45 8.78
C ALA A 85 15.07 -19.70 9.45
N THR A 86 15.44 -20.95 9.75
CA THR A 86 16.79 -21.27 10.25
C THR A 86 17.48 -22.39 9.46
N PRO A 87 18.80 -22.25 9.20
CA PRO A 87 19.56 -23.25 8.44
C PRO A 87 19.65 -24.60 9.16
N VAL A 88 19.71 -24.60 10.49
CA VAL A 88 19.81 -25.81 11.32
C VAL A 88 18.54 -26.65 11.23
N LEU A 89 17.36 -26.01 11.26
CA LEU A 89 16.10 -26.71 11.08
C LEU A 89 15.88 -27.14 9.65
N CYS A 90 16.26 -26.30 8.69
CA CYS A 90 16.17 -26.66 7.28
C CYS A 90 16.97 -27.93 6.95
N ARG A 91 18.20 -28.06 7.47
CA ARG A 91 19.04 -29.26 7.32
C ARG A 91 18.42 -30.51 7.94
N ASN A 92 17.65 -30.35 9.01
CA ASN A 92 16.98 -31.44 9.72
C ASN A 92 15.47 -31.51 9.42
N SER A 93 14.99 -30.84 8.37
CA SER A 93 13.57 -30.63 8.11
C SER A 93 12.79 -31.94 8.01
N THR A 94 13.35 -32.96 7.37
CA THR A 94 12.68 -34.26 7.25
C THR A 94 12.56 -34.97 8.60
N ARG A 95 13.58 -34.90 9.45
CA ARG A 95 13.57 -35.56 10.77
C ARG A 95 12.77 -34.79 11.82
N LYS A 96 12.83 -33.46 11.78
CA LYS A 96 12.25 -32.57 12.80
C LYS A 96 10.84 -32.11 12.44
N LEU A 97 10.59 -31.84 11.17
CA LEU A 97 9.34 -31.24 10.69
C LEU A 97 8.53 -32.19 9.80
N GLY A 98 9.09 -33.34 9.40
CA GLY A 98 8.43 -34.30 8.51
C GLY A 98 8.35 -33.85 7.05
N VAL A 99 9.07 -32.78 6.66
CA VAL A 99 9.03 -32.21 5.31
C VAL A 99 10.35 -32.40 4.58
N ALA A 100 10.30 -32.75 3.30
CA ALA A 100 11.48 -32.99 2.48
C ALA A 100 11.84 -31.74 1.67
N CYS A 101 12.67 -30.88 2.25
CA CYS A 101 13.14 -29.66 1.59
C CYS A 101 14.35 -29.91 0.68
N ALA A 102 14.57 -29.01 -0.29
CA ALA A 102 15.78 -28.99 -1.11
C ALA A 102 17.00 -28.56 -0.29
N GLY A 103 16.82 -27.58 0.60
CA GLY A 103 17.87 -27.09 1.49
C GLY A 103 17.74 -25.58 1.75
N TRP A 104 18.75 -25.01 2.39
CA TRP A 104 18.73 -23.61 2.84
C TRP A 104 19.01 -22.68 1.67
N GLY A 105 18.13 -21.69 1.44
CA GLY A 105 18.28 -20.68 0.40
C GLY A 105 18.97 -19.39 0.86
N GLY A 106 19.15 -19.20 2.17
CA GLY A 106 19.83 -18.03 2.73
C GLY A 106 19.00 -17.23 3.72
N LYS A 107 17.69 -17.16 3.48
CA LYS A 107 16.71 -16.56 4.41
C LYS A 107 15.66 -17.56 4.90
N SER A 108 15.34 -18.53 4.07
CA SER A 108 14.41 -19.61 4.36
C SER A 108 14.85 -20.91 3.71
N CYS A 109 14.23 -22.01 4.10
CA CYS A 109 14.40 -23.30 3.45
C CYS A 109 13.60 -23.34 2.15
N LEU A 110 14.12 -24.03 1.14
CA LEU A 110 13.55 -24.10 -0.19
C LEU A 110 12.89 -25.45 -0.44
N GLU A 111 11.77 -25.44 -1.16
CA GLU A 111 11.12 -26.66 -1.66
C GLU A 111 11.91 -27.28 -2.82
N ARG A 112 11.67 -28.57 -3.10
CA ARG A 112 12.27 -29.22 -4.28
C ARG A 112 11.66 -28.63 -5.54
N GLY A 113 12.52 -28.15 -6.44
CA GLY A 113 12.09 -27.42 -7.65
C GLY A 113 11.78 -25.95 -7.40
N ALA A 114 12.11 -25.41 -6.22
CA ALA A 114 12.03 -23.98 -5.96
C ALA A 114 12.85 -23.17 -6.98
N SER A 115 12.39 -21.96 -7.26
CA SER A 115 13.09 -21.05 -8.15
C SER A 115 14.42 -20.60 -7.53
N VAL A 116 15.44 -20.48 -8.38
CA VAL A 116 16.80 -20.17 -7.95
C VAL A 116 16.94 -18.76 -7.38
N ASP A 117 16.07 -17.83 -7.80
CA ASP A 117 16.03 -16.43 -7.34
C ASP A 117 15.69 -16.28 -5.85
N LEU A 118 15.17 -17.34 -5.23
CA LEU A 118 14.96 -17.43 -3.78
C LEU A 118 16.26 -17.70 -3.00
N ILE A 119 17.36 -18.03 -3.68
CA ILE A 119 18.67 -18.18 -3.06
C ILE A 119 19.29 -16.79 -2.88
N THR A 120 19.40 -16.34 -1.63
CA THR A 120 19.88 -15.00 -1.26
C THR A 120 21.25 -15.00 -0.59
N GLU A 121 21.97 -16.13 -0.60
CA GLU A 121 23.36 -16.23 -0.14
C GLU A 121 24.29 -16.61 -1.29
N ARG A 122 25.38 -15.85 -1.47
CA ARG A 122 26.33 -16.03 -2.57
C ARG A 122 27.01 -17.41 -2.56
N SER A 123 27.47 -17.86 -1.40
CA SER A 123 28.15 -19.16 -1.26
C SER A 123 27.24 -20.33 -1.63
N ILE A 124 25.96 -20.24 -1.27
CA ILE A 124 24.93 -21.20 -1.66
C ILE A 124 24.69 -21.10 -3.16
N CYS A 125 24.66 -19.89 -3.71
CA CYS A 125 24.44 -19.67 -5.13
C CYS A 125 25.48 -20.36 -6.02
N GLU A 126 26.76 -20.16 -5.69
CA GLU A 126 27.90 -20.71 -6.41
C GLU A 126 27.89 -22.26 -6.41
N GLN A 127 27.23 -22.87 -5.43
CA GLN A 127 27.11 -24.32 -5.28
C GLN A 127 25.65 -24.82 -5.42
N SER A 128 24.73 -24.00 -5.93
CA SER A 128 23.28 -24.25 -5.93
C SER A 128 22.90 -25.58 -6.57
N LYS A 129 23.53 -25.93 -7.70
CA LYS A 129 23.31 -27.21 -8.38
C LYS A 129 23.76 -28.41 -7.56
N ALA A 130 24.88 -28.29 -6.84
CA ALA A 130 25.44 -29.37 -6.03
C ALA A 130 24.73 -29.52 -4.68
N LEU A 131 24.37 -28.41 -4.04
CA LEU A 131 23.76 -28.38 -2.72
C LEU A 131 22.24 -28.61 -2.76
N LEU A 132 21.56 -28.04 -3.76
CA LEU A 132 20.10 -27.96 -3.82
C LEU A 132 19.50 -28.62 -5.06
N GLY A 133 20.33 -29.00 -6.05
CA GLY A 133 19.85 -29.51 -7.35
C GLY A 133 19.25 -28.43 -8.24
N ILE A 134 19.42 -27.14 -7.92
CA ILE A 134 18.82 -26.02 -8.64
C ILE A 134 19.89 -25.37 -9.54
N PRO A 135 19.71 -25.33 -10.87
CA PRO A 135 20.68 -24.68 -11.76
C PRO A 135 20.61 -23.14 -11.62
N SER A 136 21.78 -22.50 -11.58
CA SER A 136 21.93 -21.04 -11.52
C SER A 136 22.80 -20.55 -12.67
N ALA A 137 22.50 -19.37 -13.20
CA ALA A 137 23.36 -18.62 -14.13
C ALA A 137 24.45 -17.82 -13.41
N GLY A 138 24.36 -17.70 -12.07
CA GLY A 138 25.35 -17.03 -11.22
C GLY A 138 24.71 -16.08 -10.21
N TRP A 139 25.53 -15.24 -9.58
CA TRP A 139 25.10 -14.32 -8.52
C TRP A 139 24.82 -12.93 -9.06
N SER A 140 23.64 -12.37 -8.80
CA SER A 140 23.23 -11.02 -9.25
C SER A 140 23.79 -9.88 -8.39
N GLY A 141 24.21 -10.19 -7.15
CA GLY A 141 24.52 -9.20 -6.13
C GLY A 141 23.78 -9.44 -4.81
N ASN A 142 22.52 -9.83 -4.88
CA ASN A 142 21.63 -10.07 -3.74
C ASN A 142 20.84 -11.39 -3.81
N ARG A 143 20.81 -12.04 -4.99
CA ARG A 143 20.19 -13.34 -5.22
C ARG A 143 20.90 -14.10 -6.35
N CYS A 144 20.58 -15.38 -6.52
CA CYS A 144 20.97 -16.09 -7.73
C CYS A 144 20.13 -15.69 -8.94
N LEU A 145 20.71 -15.88 -10.11
CA LEU A 145 20.07 -15.67 -11.40
C LEU A 145 19.59 -16.99 -12.00
N PRO A 146 18.34 -17.07 -12.50
CA PRO A 146 17.88 -18.20 -13.30
C PRO A 146 18.68 -18.35 -14.61
N PRO A 147 18.77 -19.57 -15.16
CA PRO A 147 19.26 -19.77 -16.52
C PRO A 147 18.48 -18.88 -17.51
N GLY A 148 19.19 -18.19 -18.40
CA GLY A 148 18.59 -17.26 -19.35
C GLY A 148 18.36 -15.83 -18.82
N SER A 149 18.85 -15.50 -17.61
CA SER A 149 18.85 -14.13 -17.10
C SER A 149 19.56 -13.14 -18.03
N SER A 150 19.11 -11.90 -17.94
CA SER A 150 19.60 -10.76 -18.69
C SER A 150 20.40 -9.80 -17.79
N CYS A 151 20.95 -8.74 -18.39
CA CYS A 151 21.65 -7.71 -17.62
C CYS A 151 20.74 -7.01 -16.61
N ASP A 152 19.46 -6.79 -16.94
CA ASP A 152 18.52 -6.06 -16.07
C ASP A 152 18.18 -6.79 -14.76
N ASP A 153 18.55 -8.07 -14.67
CA ASP A 153 18.40 -8.91 -13.48
C ASP A 153 19.55 -8.73 -12.46
N ILE A 154 20.62 -8.03 -12.85
CA ILE A 154 21.80 -7.77 -12.01
C ILE A 154 21.57 -6.54 -11.13
N ASP A 155 21.67 -6.73 -9.82
CA ASP A 155 21.40 -5.71 -8.79
C ASP A 155 22.67 -5.15 -8.12
N SER A 156 23.86 -5.60 -8.53
CA SER A 156 25.14 -5.10 -8.00
C SER A 156 26.01 -4.52 -9.10
N ILE A 157 26.52 -3.30 -8.86
CA ILE A 157 27.51 -2.65 -9.73
C ILE A 157 28.74 -3.52 -9.95
N TYR A 158 29.26 -4.17 -8.91
CA TYR A 158 30.45 -5.03 -9.02
C TYR A 158 30.20 -6.24 -9.92
N VAL A 159 29.01 -6.84 -9.82
CA VAL A 159 28.61 -7.95 -10.69
C VAL A 159 28.42 -7.44 -12.12
N CYS A 160 27.78 -6.28 -12.30
CA CYS A 160 27.57 -5.66 -13.60
C CYS A 160 28.90 -5.39 -14.34
N ASP A 161 29.87 -4.77 -13.66
CA ASP A 161 31.20 -4.47 -14.20
C ASP A 161 31.97 -5.73 -14.60
N ASN A 162 31.63 -6.88 -14.00
CA ASN A 162 32.25 -8.18 -14.27
C ASN A 162 31.30 -9.16 -14.96
N ALA A 163 30.16 -8.72 -15.48
CA ALA A 163 29.08 -9.60 -15.95
C ALA A 163 29.54 -10.55 -17.07
N ARG A 164 30.41 -10.08 -17.96
CA ARG A 164 30.99 -10.91 -19.02
C ARG A 164 31.86 -12.05 -18.48
N LYS A 165 32.64 -11.79 -17.43
CA LYS A 165 33.53 -12.79 -16.82
C LYS A 165 32.78 -13.74 -15.88
N GLN A 166 31.85 -13.21 -15.08
CA GLN A 166 31.17 -13.96 -14.04
C GLN A 166 29.91 -14.67 -14.53
N LEU A 167 29.18 -14.08 -15.49
CA LEU A 167 27.85 -14.55 -15.92
C LEU A 167 27.78 -14.85 -17.43
N GLY A 168 28.84 -14.53 -18.19
CA GLY A 168 28.83 -14.64 -19.65
C GLY A 168 27.91 -13.63 -20.35
N LEU A 169 27.45 -12.60 -19.63
CA LEU A 169 26.51 -11.59 -20.16
C LEU A 169 27.25 -10.37 -20.73
N SER A 170 26.81 -9.91 -21.91
CA SER A 170 27.29 -8.69 -22.55
C SER A 170 26.41 -7.50 -22.17
N CYS A 171 26.77 -6.84 -21.07
CA CYS A 171 26.06 -5.68 -20.54
C CYS A 171 26.74 -4.38 -20.96
N ALA A 172 25.96 -3.32 -21.14
CA ALA A 172 26.49 -1.99 -21.45
C ALA A 172 27.11 -1.31 -20.23
N GLY A 173 26.66 -1.66 -19.02
CA GLY A 173 27.21 -1.16 -17.76
C GLY A 173 26.12 -0.72 -16.77
N TRP A 174 26.55 -0.21 -15.63
CA TRP A 174 25.64 0.18 -14.54
C TRP A 174 25.02 1.57 -14.78
N ASN A 175 23.71 1.70 -14.61
CA ASN A 175 23.01 2.98 -14.81
C ASN A 175 22.82 3.81 -13.53
N GLY A 176 23.19 3.26 -12.37
CA GLY A 176 22.92 3.85 -11.06
C GLY A 176 22.05 2.99 -10.17
N LYS A 177 21.16 2.18 -10.75
CA LYS A 177 20.26 1.27 -10.04
C LYS A 177 20.26 -0.17 -10.55
N LYS A 178 20.52 -0.36 -11.84
CA LYS A 178 20.53 -1.66 -12.51
C LYS A 178 21.63 -1.73 -13.57
N CYS A 179 21.99 -2.95 -13.96
CA CYS A 179 22.89 -3.19 -15.07
C CYS A 179 22.13 -3.17 -16.39
N MET A 180 22.58 -2.36 -17.35
CA MET A 180 21.89 -2.19 -18.63
C MET A 180 22.30 -3.24 -19.66
N PRO A 181 21.38 -3.74 -20.49
CA PRO A 181 21.72 -4.56 -21.64
C PRO A 181 22.47 -3.76 -22.70
N GLN A 182 23.25 -4.43 -23.55
CA GLN A 182 23.88 -3.83 -24.71
C GLN A 182 22.88 -3.60 -25.87
N PHE A 183 21.81 -4.40 -25.91
CA PHE A 183 20.76 -4.34 -26.92
C PHE A 183 19.37 -4.37 -26.25
N PRO A 184 18.52 -3.36 -26.45
CA PRO A 184 18.78 -2.14 -27.23
C PRO A 184 19.93 -1.30 -26.62
N PRO A 185 20.63 -0.47 -27.43
CA PRO A 185 21.67 0.41 -26.92
C PRO A 185 21.11 1.34 -25.83
N PRO A 186 21.85 1.58 -24.73
CA PRO A 186 21.42 2.50 -23.69
C PRO A 186 21.12 3.89 -24.23
N GLN A 187 20.13 4.55 -23.65
CA GLN A 187 19.78 5.93 -23.90
C GLN A 187 20.08 6.79 -22.68
N CYS A 188 20.11 8.11 -22.85
CA CYS A 188 20.33 9.02 -21.72
C CYS A 188 19.31 8.79 -20.60
N ASN A 189 18.05 8.58 -20.96
CA ASN A 189 16.95 8.47 -20.01
C ASN A 189 17.00 7.17 -19.18
N ASP A 190 17.86 6.22 -19.56
CA ASP A 190 18.12 4.99 -18.81
C ASP A 190 19.08 5.23 -17.64
N ILE A 191 19.86 6.32 -17.64
CA ILE A 191 20.84 6.64 -16.60
C ILE A 191 20.14 7.31 -15.41
N GLN A 192 20.25 6.71 -14.23
CA GLN A 192 19.59 7.12 -12.99
C GLN A 192 20.57 7.54 -11.89
N ASN A 193 21.79 7.93 -12.27
CA ASN A 193 22.77 8.50 -11.35
C ASN A 193 23.49 9.71 -11.99
N ALA A 194 23.62 10.80 -11.22
CA ALA A 194 24.20 12.06 -11.69
C ALA A 194 25.65 11.91 -12.16
N LEU A 195 26.50 11.22 -11.40
CA LEU A 195 27.91 11.03 -11.75
C LEU A 195 28.07 10.19 -13.02
N ILE A 196 27.20 9.20 -13.19
CA ILE A 196 27.16 8.37 -14.41
C ILE A 196 26.66 9.19 -15.60
N CYS A 197 25.68 10.08 -15.40
CA CYS A 197 25.18 10.99 -16.42
C CYS A 197 26.28 11.94 -16.91
N GLU A 198 27.06 12.53 -16.00
CA GLU A 198 28.21 13.38 -16.34
C GLU A 198 29.29 12.62 -17.14
N ARG A 199 29.46 11.33 -16.85
CA ARG A 199 30.42 10.45 -17.53
C ARG A 199 29.83 9.67 -18.70
N SER A 200 28.57 9.93 -19.08
CA SER A 200 27.84 9.15 -20.08
C SER A 200 28.54 9.08 -21.44
N LYS A 201 29.26 10.14 -21.83
CA LYS A 201 30.06 10.15 -23.07
C LYS A 201 31.25 9.19 -23.01
N ALA A 202 31.94 9.14 -21.87
CA ALA A 202 33.09 8.26 -21.69
C ALA A 202 32.66 6.80 -21.47
N MET A 203 31.55 6.58 -20.75
CA MET A 203 31.11 5.23 -20.37
C MET A 203 30.28 4.54 -21.46
N PHE A 204 29.38 5.28 -22.12
CA PHE A 204 28.39 4.71 -23.04
C PHE A 204 28.42 5.36 -24.43
N ASN A 205 29.35 6.28 -24.69
CA ASN A 205 29.39 7.10 -25.90
C ASN A 205 28.13 7.96 -26.13
N LEU A 206 27.36 8.23 -25.07
CA LEU A 206 26.13 9.02 -25.15
C LEU A 206 26.39 10.52 -24.98
N THR A 207 25.73 11.34 -25.79
CA THR A 207 25.79 12.80 -25.68
C THR A 207 24.47 13.32 -25.13
N CYS A 208 24.36 13.30 -23.80
CA CYS A 208 23.17 13.73 -23.07
C CYS A 208 23.14 15.25 -22.86
N ALA A 209 21.96 15.79 -22.55
CA ALA A 209 21.78 17.19 -22.15
C ALA A 209 22.35 17.43 -20.74
N GLY A 210 22.18 16.47 -19.83
CA GLY A 210 22.72 16.51 -18.47
C GLY A 210 21.74 15.93 -17.45
N TRP A 211 22.04 16.11 -16.16
CA TRP A 211 21.25 15.53 -15.08
C TRP A 211 19.96 16.33 -14.82
N GLY A 212 18.81 15.66 -14.84
CA GLY A 212 17.50 16.25 -14.58
C GLY A 212 17.09 16.27 -13.11
N GLY A 213 17.76 15.51 -12.25
CA GLY A 213 17.43 15.38 -10.82
C GLY A 213 17.16 13.93 -10.40
N ASP A 214 16.51 13.16 -11.27
CA ASP A 214 16.13 11.75 -11.08
C ASP A 214 16.72 10.83 -12.17
N ARG A 215 16.94 11.36 -13.37
CA ARG A 215 17.59 10.71 -14.49
C ARG A 215 18.40 11.68 -15.35
N CYS A 216 19.26 11.15 -16.19
CA CYS A 216 19.93 11.91 -17.23
C CYS A 216 18.93 12.23 -18.35
N LEU A 217 19.02 13.42 -18.93
CA LEU A 217 18.12 13.91 -19.97
C LEU A 217 18.78 13.85 -21.34
N ALA A 218 18.01 13.49 -22.36
CA ALA A 218 18.41 13.59 -23.75
C ALA A 218 18.33 15.04 -24.26
N ARG A 219 19.02 15.33 -25.37
CA ARG A 219 18.85 16.62 -26.05
C ARG A 219 17.46 16.69 -26.67
N GLY A 220 16.74 17.78 -26.40
CA GLY A 220 15.36 17.96 -26.84
C GLY A 220 14.31 17.50 -25.83
N ASP A 221 14.73 16.95 -24.69
CA ASP A 221 13.81 16.67 -23.58
C ASP A 221 13.19 17.97 -23.03
N ASN A 222 12.00 17.83 -22.45
CA ASN A 222 11.24 18.96 -21.96
C ASN A 222 11.62 19.35 -20.52
N ALA A 223 11.38 20.62 -20.19
CA ALA A 223 11.57 21.14 -18.83
C ALA A 223 10.79 20.34 -17.79
N SER A 224 9.59 19.86 -18.12
CA SER A 224 8.75 19.05 -17.22
C SER A 224 9.41 17.75 -16.73
N LEU A 225 10.57 17.34 -17.26
CA LEU A 225 11.36 16.21 -16.77
C LEU A 225 12.42 16.58 -15.72
N ILE A 226 12.69 17.88 -15.51
CA ILE A 226 13.64 18.35 -14.51
C ILE A 226 12.95 18.34 -13.13
N ARG A 227 13.56 17.65 -12.17
CA ARG A 227 13.09 17.42 -10.79
C ARG A 227 13.92 18.14 -9.72
N ALA A 228 14.89 18.96 -10.11
CA ALA A 228 15.72 19.72 -9.20
C ALA A 228 15.56 21.23 -9.42
N GLY A 229 15.08 21.95 -8.39
CA GLY A 229 14.80 23.38 -8.48
C GLY A 229 16.01 24.25 -8.84
N HIS A 230 17.19 23.93 -8.31
CA HIS A 230 18.44 24.65 -8.64
C HIS A 230 18.88 24.44 -10.10
N ILE A 231 18.62 23.25 -10.67
CA ILE A 231 18.85 22.97 -12.09
C ILE A 231 17.84 23.75 -12.93
N CYS A 232 16.60 23.84 -12.45
CA CYS A 232 15.53 24.53 -13.14
C CYS A 232 15.84 25.99 -13.49
N MET A 233 16.32 26.74 -12.50
CA MET A 233 16.65 28.16 -12.64
C MET A 233 17.78 28.42 -13.64
N HIS A 234 18.59 27.41 -13.95
CA HIS A 234 19.70 27.48 -14.89
C HIS A 234 19.57 26.47 -16.04
N SER A 235 18.37 25.96 -16.29
CA SER A 235 18.10 24.85 -17.22
C SER A 235 18.57 25.14 -18.64
N TRP A 236 18.43 26.39 -19.11
CA TRP A 236 18.91 26.79 -20.43
C TRP A 236 20.44 26.73 -20.52
N LYS A 237 21.15 27.22 -19.51
CA LYS A 237 22.62 27.25 -19.48
C LYS A 237 23.21 25.87 -19.26
N LEU A 238 22.62 25.08 -18.37
CA LEU A 238 23.13 23.78 -17.96
C LEU A 238 22.75 22.67 -18.94
N LEU A 239 21.53 22.71 -19.49
CA LEU A 239 20.94 21.60 -20.24
C LEU A 239 20.49 21.99 -21.66
N GLY A 240 20.46 23.28 -22.00
CA GLY A 240 19.86 23.76 -23.26
C GLY A 240 18.34 23.62 -23.32
N ILE A 241 17.67 23.45 -22.17
CA ILE A 241 16.22 23.25 -22.06
C ILE A 241 15.59 24.55 -21.57
N ARG A 242 14.55 25.04 -22.26
CA ARG A 242 13.82 26.25 -21.83
C ARG A 242 12.76 25.89 -20.79
N SER A 243 12.76 26.58 -19.66
CA SER A 243 11.73 26.46 -18.62
C SER A 243 11.10 27.81 -18.30
N ALA A 244 9.81 27.81 -17.92
CA ALA A 244 9.13 28.97 -17.34
C ALA A 244 9.47 29.20 -15.87
N GLY A 245 10.04 28.19 -15.19
CA GLY A 245 10.53 28.25 -13.82
C GLY A 245 10.12 27.02 -13.01
N TRP A 246 10.29 27.06 -11.69
CA TRP A 246 10.07 25.90 -10.81
C TRP A 246 8.64 25.87 -10.28
N SER A 247 8.00 24.70 -10.29
CA SER A 247 6.63 24.52 -9.78
C SER A 247 6.54 24.12 -8.31
N GLY A 248 7.67 23.77 -7.67
CA GLY A 248 7.72 23.08 -6.38
C GLY A 248 8.22 21.64 -6.49
N THR A 249 7.90 20.95 -7.59
CA THR A 249 8.22 19.52 -7.79
C THR A 249 8.88 19.23 -9.14
N ALA A 250 8.65 20.09 -10.14
CA ALA A 250 9.23 19.99 -11.47
C ALA A 250 9.46 21.37 -12.09
N CYS A 251 10.27 21.48 -13.14
CA CYS A 251 10.21 22.69 -13.96
C CYS A 251 8.93 22.76 -14.77
N LEU A 252 8.47 23.97 -14.99
CA LEU A 252 7.37 24.31 -15.87
C LEU A 252 7.89 24.52 -17.28
N GLU A 253 7.16 24.00 -18.25
CA GLU A 253 7.35 24.34 -19.66
C GLU A 253 6.88 25.78 -19.94
N PRO A 254 7.43 26.46 -20.96
CA PRO A 254 6.90 27.74 -21.42
C PRO A 254 5.41 27.65 -21.75
N GLY A 255 4.59 28.53 -21.15
CA GLY A 255 3.13 28.52 -21.32
C GLY A 255 2.39 27.50 -20.45
N ALA A 256 3.06 26.82 -19.52
CA ALA A 256 2.42 25.91 -18.58
C ALA A 256 1.31 26.60 -17.75
N PRO A 257 0.19 25.91 -17.47
CA PRO A 257 -0.86 26.47 -16.65
C PRO A 257 -0.41 26.59 -15.19
N VAL A 258 -0.86 27.65 -14.52
CA VAL A 258 -0.53 27.94 -13.12
C VAL A 258 -0.94 26.82 -12.14
N GLY A 259 -1.93 26.01 -12.52
CA GLY A 259 -2.38 24.84 -11.76
C GLY A 259 -1.32 23.76 -11.54
N LEU A 260 -0.21 23.78 -12.28
CA LEU A 260 0.91 22.86 -12.07
C LEU A 260 1.82 23.28 -10.92
N ILE A 261 1.69 24.49 -10.38
CA ILE A 261 2.45 24.93 -9.21
C ILE A 261 1.89 24.25 -7.97
N ALA A 262 2.71 23.40 -7.36
CA ALA A 262 2.39 22.61 -6.17
C ALA A 262 3.11 23.11 -4.89
N ASP A 263 3.77 24.27 -4.97
CA ASP A 263 4.37 24.95 -3.83
C ASP A 263 3.62 26.26 -3.53
N MET A 264 3.25 26.46 -2.25
CA MET A 264 2.48 27.62 -1.82
C MET A 264 3.26 28.93 -1.97
N THR A 265 4.56 28.93 -1.63
CA THR A 265 5.40 30.13 -1.72
C THR A 265 5.63 30.54 -3.17
N VAL A 266 5.83 29.57 -4.06
CA VAL A 266 5.90 29.82 -5.51
C VAL A 266 4.56 30.32 -6.04
N CYS A 267 3.44 29.77 -5.56
CA CYS A 267 2.11 30.25 -5.95
C CYS A 267 1.87 31.72 -5.54
N ASP A 268 2.23 32.08 -4.31
CA ASP A 268 2.07 33.44 -3.79
C ASP A 268 2.84 34.48 -4.62
N HIS A 269 3.96 34.08 -5.23
CA HIS A 269 4.78 34.93 -6.09
C HIS A 269 4.73 34.54 -7.58
N ALA A 270 3.74 33.74 -8.01
CA ALA A 270 3.70 33.18 -9.36
C ALA A 270 3.70 34.24 -10.47
N ARG A 271 3.05 35.39 -10.20
CA ARG A 271 3.02 36.52 -11.14
C ARG A 271 4.39 37.18 -11.28
N GLU A 272 5.10 37.37 -10.16
CA GLU A 272 6.38 38.07 -10.12
C GLU A 272 7.52 37.18 -10.62
N TRP A 273 7.55 35.92 -10.19
CA TRP A 273 8.65 35.00 -10.49
C TRP A 273 8.49 34.30 -11.83
N LEU A 274 7.26 34.00 -12.25
CA LEU A 274 6.97 33.15 -13.41
C LEU A 274 6.13 33.86 -14.49
N GLY A 275 5.63 35.08 -14.22
CA GLY A 275 4.70 35.76 -15.12
C GLY A 275 3.34 35.07 -15.25
N LEU A 276 3.00 34.15 -14.34
CA LEU A 276 1.76 33.37 -14.41
C LEU A 276 0.67 34.01 -13.53
N PRO A 277 -0.49 34.39 -14.09
CA PRO A 277 -1.57 34.96 -13.31
C PRO A 277 -2.23 33.88 -12.44
N ALA A 278 -1.93 33.92 -11.15
CA ALA A 278 -2.55 33.10 -10.12
C ALA A 278 -3.69 33.86 -9.41
N ARG A 279 -4.78 33.17 -9.12
CA ARG A 279 -5.81 33.62 -8.17
C ARG A 279 -5.36 33.43 -6.72
N GLY A 280 -4.49 32.46 -6.46
CA GLY A 280 -3.93 32.17 -5.14
C GLY A 280 -3.85 30.68 -4.85
N TRP A 281 -3.42 30.31 -3.65
CA TRP A 281 -3.25 28.91 -3.25
C TRP A 281 -4.60 28.22 -2.97
N GLY A 282 -4.84 27.08 -3.62
CA GLY A 282 -6.07 26.29 -3.49
C GLY A 282 -6.01 25.18 -2.45
N GLY A 283 -4.84 24.87 -1.89
CA GLY A 283 -4.65 23.82 -0.89
C GLY A 283 -3.55 22.83 -1.28
N THR A 284 -3.62 22.29 -2.50
CA THR A 284 -2.61 21.37 -3.06
C THR A 284 -1.89 21.94 -4.27
N SER A 285 -2.48 22.95 -4.90
CA SER A 285 -1.93 23.61 -6.07
C SER A 285 -2.40 25.05 -6.15
N CYS A 286 -1.71 25.83 -6.98
CA CYS A 286 -2.09 27.19 -7.30
C CYS A 286 -3.35 27.21 -8.18
N LEU A 287 -4.20 28.22 -8.00
CA LEU A 287 -5.46 28.35 -8.74
C LEU A 287 -5.33 29.34 -9.89
N GLY A 288 -5.87 28.98 -11.05
CA GLY A 288 -5.99 29.87 -12.20
C GLY A 288 -7.04 30.95 -12.00
N MET A 289 -7.00 31.99 -12.83
CA MET A 289 -8.00 33.07 -12.80
C MET A 289 -9.42 32.57 -13.07
N ASN A 290 -9.59 31.45 -13.78
CA ASN A 290 -10.90 30.83 -14.03
C ASN A 290 -11.30 29.78 -12.99
N ALA A 291 -10.53 29.62 -11.91
CA ALA A 291 -10.84 28.65 -10.87
C ALA A 291 -12.15 29.00 -10.15
N THR A 292 -12.85 27.94 -9.75
CA THR A 292 -14.11 27.92 -9.02
C THR A 292 -13.90 27.39 -7.60
N CYS A 293 -14.95 27.40 -6.78
CA CYS A 293 -14.89 26.80 -5.45
C CYS A 293 -14.53 25.32 -5.49
N ARG A 294 -14.92 24.58 -6.53
CA ARG A 294 -14.65 23.14 -6.66
C ARG A 294 -13.16 22.82 -6.80
N ASP A 295 -12.38 23.79 -7.26
CA ASP A 295 -10.93 23.65 -7.48
C ASP A 295 -10.13 23.84 -6.18
N ILE A 296 -10.76 24.34 -5.11
CA ILE A 296 -10.14 24.49 -3.79
C ILE A 296 -10.13 23.14 -3.08
N THR A 297 -8.95 22.62 -2.80
CA THR A 297 -8.69 21.33 -2.13
C THR A 297 -8.21 21.48 -0.69
N GLY A 298 -8.07 22.71 -0.18
CA GLY A 298 -7.64 23.00 1.19
C GLY A 298 -8.77 23.59 2.05
N PRO A 299 -9.01 23.09 3.28
CA PRO A 299 -10.05 23.64 4.15
C PRO A 299 -9.79 25.10 4.53
N GLN A 300 -8.53 25.48 4.80
CA GLN A 300 -8.17 26.87 5.11
C GLN A 300 -8.35 27.79 3.90
N ALA A 301 -7.91 27.36 2.71
CA ALA A 301 -8.13 28.10 1.47
C ALA A 301 -9.64 28.27 1.18
N CYS A 302 -10.45 27.29 1.54
CA CYS A 302 -11.91 27.35 1.43
C CYS A 302 -12.53 28.35 2.41
N SER A 303 -12.10 28.36 3.69
CA SER A 303 -12.60 29.33 4.67
C SER A 303 -12.21 30.77 4.33
N GLU A 304 -11.05 30.95 3.70
CA GLU A 304 -10.52 32.26 3.29
C GLU A 304 -10.86 32.60 1.82
N SER A 305 -11.67 31.77 1.15
CA SER A 305 -11.94 31.87 -0.31
C SER A 305 -12.45 33.23 -0.75
N LYS A 306 -13.33 33.86 0.04
CA LYS A 306 -13.84 35.19 -0.26
C LYS A 306 -12.77 36.28 -0.12
N ALA A 307 -11.99 36.22 0.96
CA ALA A 307 -11.00 37.25 1.29
C ALA A 307 -9.73 37.15 0.43
N ARG A 308 -9.27 35.92 0.13
CA ARG A 308 -7.99 35.67 -0.56
C ARG A 308 -8.15 35.32 -2.03
N LEU A 309 -9.22 34.62 -2.41
CA LEU A 309 -9.40 34.11 -3.77
C LEU A 309 -10.52 34.83 -4.54
N GLY A 310 -11.26 35.73 -3.87
CA GLY A 310 -12.42 36.41 -4.45
C GLY A 310 -13.55 35.43 -4.87
N LEU A 311 -13.63 34.25 -4.24
CA LEU A 311 -14.63 33.23 -4.52
C LEU A 311 -15.65 33.16 -3.38
N VAL A 312 -16.94 33.18 -3.74
CA VAL A 312 -18.02 33.00 -2.77
C VAL A 312 -18.42 31.54 -2.73
N CYS A 313 -17.86 30.81 -1.78
CA CYS A 313 -18.08 29.38 -1.61
C CYS A 313 -19.08 29.10 -0.49
N ALA A 314 -19.81 27.99 -0.60
CA ALA A 314 -20.78 27.57 0.42
C ALA A 314 -20.11 27.03 1.68
N GLY A 315 -18.89 26.50 1.56
CA GLY A 315 -18.12 25.96 2.68
C GLY A 315 -17.32 24.72 2.30
N TRP A 316 -16.65 24.12 3.29
CA TRP A 316 -15.78 22.97 3.09
C TRP A 316 -16.57 21.66 3.09
N GLY A 317 -16.32 20.81 2.08
CA GLY A 317 -17.04 19.55 1.89
C GLY A 317 -16.33 18.29 2.35
N GLY A 318 -15.10 18.41 2.84
CA GLY A 318 -14.27 17.29 3.27
C GLY A 318 -13.06 17.04 2.39
N SER A 319 -13.23 17.14 1.07
CA SER A 319 -12.15 16.97 0.09
C SER A 319 -11.97 18.16 -0.84
N ARG A 320 -13.00 19.00 -0.96
CA ARG A 320 -13.01 20.22 -1.77
C ARG A 320 -13.97 21.24 -1.17
N CYS A 321 -13.82 22.49 -1.58
CA CYS A 321 -14.77 23.54 -1.26
C CYS A 321 -16.00 23.44 -2.18
N PHE A 322 -17.16 23.87 -1.67
CA PHE A 322 -18.41 23.80 -2.41
C PHE A 322 -18.81 25.12 -3.05
N GLU A 323 -19.46 25.00 -4.20
CA GLU A 323 -20.27 26.07 -4.77
C GLU A 323 -21.59 26.24 -4.00
N LEU A 324 -22.27 27.35 -4.25
CA LEU A 324 -23.63 27.58 -3.77
C LEU A 324 -24.58 26.51 -4.31
N GLY A 325 -25.53 26.07 -3.49
CA GLY A 325 -26.50 25.02 -3.85
C GLY A 325 -26.02 23.58 -3.65
N VAL A 326 -25.03 23.37 -2.77
CA VAL A 326 -24.54 22.03 -2.40
C VAL A 326 -25.67 21.12 -1.89
N ARG A 327 -25.60 19.84 -2.24
CA ARG A 327 -26.52 18.79 -1.76
C ARG A 327 -25.82 17.92 -0.72
N CYS A 328 -26.59 17.29 0.16
CA CYS A 328 -26.01 16.40 1.19
C CYS A 328 -25.11 15.31 0.57
N GLU A 329 -25.50 14.74 -0.57
CA GLU A 329 -24.71 13.69 -1.24
C GLU A 329 -23.33 14.13 -1.75
N ASP A 330 -23.08 15.45 -1.81
CA ASP A 330 -21.79 16.00 -2.21
C ASP A 330 -20.80 16.05 -1.01
N ILE A 331 -21.29 15.95 0.24
CA ILE A 331 -20.47 15.96 1.47
C ILE A 331 -19.77 14.61 1.66
N THR A 332 -18.43 14.62 1.61
CA THR A 332 -17.59 13.42 1.74
C THR A 332 -16.84 13.34 3.07
N ALA A 333 -17.10 14.23 4.03
CA ALA A 333 -16.55 14.16 5.38
C ALA A 333 -17.65 13.99 6.43
N VAL A 334 -17.45 13.02 7.33
CA VAL A 334 -18.37 12.72 8.44
C VAL A 334 -18.57 13.92 9.37
N SER A 335 -17.50 14.65 9.70
CA SER A 335 -17.56 15.83 10.57
C SER A 335 -18.39 16.96 9.97
N VAL A 336 -18.24 17.20 8.66
CA VAL A 336 -19.02 18.19 7.91
C VAL A 336 -20.49 17.74 7.81
N CYS A 337 -20.74 16.45 7.59
CA CYS A 337 -22.11 15.90 7.52
C CYS A 337 -22.85 16.11 8.85
N SER A 338 -22.21 15.79 9.97
CA SER A 338 -22.76 16.00 11.32
C SER A 338 -23.01 17.48 11.64
N ALA A 339 -22.20 18.39 11.07
CA ALA A 339 -22.33 19.82 11.24
C ALA A 339 -23.07 20.52 10.07
N SER A 340 -23.68 19.77 9.15
CA SER A 340 -24.20 20.29 7.88
C SER A 340 -25.25 21.39 8.06
N LYS A 341 -26.08 21.30 9.10
CA LYS A 341 -27.07 22.33 9.42
C LYS A 341 -26.44 23.63 9.89
N ALA A 342 -25.39 23.54 10.70
CA ALA A 342 -24.70 24.71 11.25
C ALA A 342 -23.74 25.35 10.24
N GLN A 343 -23.03 24.53 9.45
CA GLN A 343 -21.97 24.99 8.55
C GLN A 343 -22.46 25.31 7.14
N LEU A 344 -23.45 24.57 6.63
CA LEU A 344 -23.91 24.66 5.23
C LEU A 344 -25.42 24.98 5.11
N ASN A 345 -26.12 25.15 6.24
CA ASN A 345 -27.57 25.28 6.32
C ASN A 345 -28.34 24.14 5.61
N LEU A 346 -27.74 22.95 5.54
CA LEU A 346 -28.37 21.76 4.95
C LEU A 346 -29.01 20.88 6.02
N SER A 347 -30.24 20.44 5.78
CA SER A 347 -30.94 19.46 6.62
C SER A 347 -30.72 18.06 6.04
N CYS A 348 -29.56 17.46 6.33
CA CYS A 348 -29.22 16.11 5.88
C CYS A 348 -29.77 15.02 6.80
N ALA A 349 -30.02 13.82 6.28
CA ALA A 349 -30.41 12.66 7.07
C ALA A 349 -29.27 12.16 7.97
N GLY A 350 -28.03 12.28 7.49
CA GLY A 350 -26.83 11.88 8.24
C GLY A 350 -25.81 11.14 7.38
N TRP A 351 -24.78 10.60 8.00
CA TRP A 351 -23.67 9.94 7.31
C TRP A 351 -24.08 8.53 6.85
N GLY A 352 -23.87 8.21 5.57
CA GLY A 352 -24.18 6.91 4.98
C GLY A 352 -22.99 5.95 4.89
N GLY A 353 -21.79 6.35 5.34
CA GLY A 353 -20.58 5.52 5.29
C GLY A 353 -19.50 6.11 4.39
N SER A 354 -19.87 6.56 3.19
CA SER A 354 -18.96 7.18 2.22
C SER A 354 -19.28 8.66 1.93
N ARG A 355 -20.52 9.06 2.19
CA ARG A 355 -21.04 10.41 1.97
C ARG A 355 -22.22 10.72 2.89
N CYS A 356 -22.59 11.98 3.01
CA CYS A 356 -23.81 12.38 3.70
C CYS A 356 -25.04 12.08 2.83
N LEU A 357 -26.17 11.78 3.45
CA LEU A 357 -27.40 11.40 2.77
C LEU A 357 -28.47 12.47 2.93
N GLN A 358 -29.30 12.64 1.90
CA GLN A 358 -30.51 13.46 1.99
C GLN A 358 -31.63 12.70 2.72
N PRO A 359 -32.60 13.40 3.33
CA PRO A 359 -33.84 12.78 3.81
C PRO A 359 -34.54 11.99 2.70
N GLY A 360 -34.92 10.75 2.99
CA GLY A 360 -35.54 9.85 2.00
C GLY A 360 -34.58 9.25 0.97
N ALA A 361 -33.27 9.37 1.15
CA ALA A 361 -32.28 8.75 0.27
C ALA A 361 -32.46 7.22 0.19
N SER A 362 -32.09 6.66 -0.96
CA SER A 362 -32.13 5.20 -1.17
C SER A 362 -31.22 4.47 -0.17
N PRO A 363 -31.67 3.37 0.44
CA PRO A 363 -30.86 2.56 1.35
C PRO A 363 -29.56 2.05 0.73
N HIS A 364 -29.52 1.88 -0.60
CA HIS A 364 -28.35 1.45 -1.34
C HIS A 364 -27.16 2.42 -1.26
N LEU A 365 -27.40 3.67 -0.84
CA LEU A 365 -26.35 4.65 -0.60
C LEU A 365 -25.69 4.51 0.77
N ILE A 366 -26.22 3.64 1.65
CA ILE A 366 -25.60 3.30 2.92
C ILE A 366 -24.57 2.20 2.68
N THR A 367 -23.29 2.56 2.75
CA THR A 367 -22.13 1.70 2.46
C THR A 367 -21.40 1.24 3.73
N ASP A 368 -21.95 1.51 4.91
CA ASP A 368 -21.40 1.07 6.20
C ASP A 368 -22.37 0.11 6.89
N TYR A 369 -21.85 -1.03 7.33
CA TYR A 369 -22.62 -2.09 7.97
C TYR A 369 -23.28 -1.66 9.28
N ALA A 370 -22.55 -0.95 10.15
CA ALA A 370 -23.07 -0.50 11.44
C ALA A 370 -24.15 0.56 11.27
N ILE A 371 -24.00 1.43 10.27
CA ILE A 371 -25.02 2.43 9.91
C ILE A 371 -26.26 1.74 9.31
N CYS A 372 -26.08 0.75 8.43
CA CYS A 372 -27.19 0.00 7.83
C CYS A 372 -28.07 -0.68 8.89
N ARG A 373 -27.46 -1.31 9.89
CA ARG A 373 -28.17 -1.96 11.00
C ARG A 373 -29.09 -1.04 11.80
N GLU A 374 -28.74 0.25 11.89
CA GLU A 374 -29.52 1.24 12.62
C GLU A 374 -30.07 2.33 11.67
N SER A 375 -30.21 2.01 10.37
CA SER A 375 -30.54 2.98 9.31
C SER A 375 -31.85 3.73 9.57
N MET A 376 -32.90 3.02 10.01
CA MET A 376 -34.17 3.66 10.34
C MET A 376 -34.04 4.60 11.55
N LYS A 377 -33.33 4.17 12.60
CA LYS A 377 -33.14 4.95 13.84
C LYS A 377 -32.22 6.16 13.64
N ARG A 378 -31.15 6.00 12.87
CA ARG A 378 -30.11 7.02 12.67
C ARG A 378 -30.42 7.99 11.55
N LEU A 379 -31.03 7.51 10.47
CA LEU A 379 -31.17 8.26 9.22
C LEU A 379 -32.62 8.39 8.75
N GLY A 380 -33.57 7.69 9.39
CA GLY A 380 -34.95 7.61 8.91
C GLY A 380 -35.10 6.88 7.58
N ILE A 381 -34.13 6.04 7.21
CA ILE A 381 -34.10 5.30 5.94
C ILE A 381 -34.45 3.85 6.22
N ALA A 382 -35.59 3.39 5.70
CA ALA A 382 -36.03 2.00 5.84
C ALA A 382 -35.16 1.07 4.99
N SER A 383 -34.65 0.00 5.58
CA SER A 383 -33.86 -1.01 4.87
C SER A 383 -34.26 -2.42 5.26
N ARG A 384 -34.02 -3.38 4.36
CA ARG A 384 -34.20 -4.82 4.62
C ARG A 384 -33.02 -5.43 5.38
N GLY A 385 -31.86 -4.77 5.34
CA GLY A 385 -30.64 -5.22 6.00
C GLY A 385 -29.41 -5.08 5.10
N TRP A 386 -28.28 -5.64 5.54
CA TRP A 386 -27.02 -5.53 4.83
C TRP A 386 -26.91 -6.55 3.70
N GLY A 387 -26.63 -6.10 2.48
CA GLY A 387 -26.50 -6.94 1.29
C GLY A 387 -25.10 -7.46 1.00
N GLY A 388 -24.08 -7.03 1.76
CA GLY A 388 -22.68 -7.42 1.57
C GLY A 388 -21.75 -6.22 1.38
N SER A 389 -22.14 -5.27 0.53
CA SER A 389 -21.40 -4.02 0.29
C SER A 389 -22.22 -2.74 0.51
N LYS A 390 -23.54 -2.88 0.59
CA LYS A 390 -24.49 -1.78 0.79
C LYS A 390 -25.74 -2.28 1.49
N CYS A 391 -26.51 -1.37 2.05
CA CYS A 391 -27.82 -1.67 2.62
C CYS A 391 -28.83 -1.96 1.50
N LEU A 392 -29.76 -2.86 1.78
CA LEU A 392 -30.79 -3.30 0.83
C LEU A 392 -32.08 -2.52 1.02
N ALA A 393 -32.72 -2.18 -0.09
CA ALA A 393 -34.04 -1.57 -0.08
C ALA A 393 -35.10 -2.54 0.49
N PRO A 394 -36.22 -2.04 1.04
CA PRO A 394 -37.27 -2.87 1.61
C PRO A 394 -37.93 -3.85 0.64
N ASP A 395 -37.74 -3.68 -0.67
CA ASP A 395 -38.23 -4.52 -1.77
C ASP A 395 -37.12 -5.37 -2.43
N ALA A 396 -35.87 -5.26 -1.99
CA ALA A 396 -34.71 -5.89 -2.61
C ALA A 396 -34.76 -7.43 -2.61
N ASP A 397 -34.56 -8.06 -3.76
CA ASP A 397 -34.57 -9.51 -3.92
C ASP A 397 -33.19 -10.16 -3.67
N CYS A 398 -33.11 -11.48 -3.87
CA CYS A 398 -31.86 -12.24 -3.73
C CYS A 398 -30.74 -11.70 -4.63
N ARG A 399 -31.06 -11.25 -5.84
CA ARG A 399 -30.07 -10.73 -6.80
C ARG A 399 -29.40 -9.44 -6.32
N SER A 400 -30.02 -8.75 -5.38
CA SER A 400 -29.47 -7.53 -4.77
C SER A 400 -28.36 -7.83 -3.75
N ILE A 401 -28.18 -9.08 -3.34
CA ILE A 401 -27.16 -9.51 -2.38
C ILE A 401 -25.80 -9.69 -3.08
N THR A 402 -24.81 -8.93 -2.63
CA THR A 402 -23.42 -8.96 -3.14
C THR A 402 -22.46 -9.74 -2.25
N GLY A 403 -22.88 -10.13 -1.04
CA GLY A 403 -22.07 -10.89 -0.10
C GLY A 403 -22.41 -12.38 -0.12
N LYS A 404 -21.45 -13.25 -0.43
CA LYS A 404 -21.60 -14.72 -0.38
C LYS A 404 -22.12 -15.23 0.95
N TRP A 405 -21.57 -14.73 2.06
CA TRP A 405 -22.02 -15.07 3.42
C TRP A 405 -23.45 -14.56 3.71
N VAL A 406 -23.80 -13.37 3.23
CA VAL A 406 -25.15 -12.83 3.37
C VAL A 406 -26.17 -13.66 2.60
N CYS A 407 -25.81 -14.14 1.40
CA CYS A 407 -26.66 -15.01 0.60
C CYS A 407 -26.94 -16.35 1.30
N LYS A 408 -25.91 -16.92 1.93
CA LYS A 408 -26.05 -18.17 2.70
C LYS A 408 -27.00 -18.01 3.90
N GLU A 409 -26.96 -16.86 4.55
CA GLU A 409 -27.78 -16.53 5.73
C GLU A 409 -29.01 -15.69 5.36
N SER A 410 -29.45 -15.68 4.09
CA SER A 410 -30.46 -14.73 3.59
C SER A 410 -31.80 -14.82 4.34
N VAL A 411 -32.18 -16.03 4.77
CA VAL A 411 -33.42 -16.25 5.52
C VAL A 411 -33.30 -15.64 6.93
N ALA A 412 -32.22 -15.93 7.64
CA ALA A 412 -32.00 -15.46 9.00
C ALA A 412 -31.68 -13.95 9.06
N ALA A 413 -30.92 -13.45 8.09
CA ALA A 413 -30.41 -12.08 8.09
C ALA A 413 -31.35 -11.07 7.41
N LEU A 414 -32.10 -11.49 6.39
CA LEU A 414 -32.88 -10.59 5.50
C LEU A 414 -34.34 -11.03 5.30
N ASN A 415 -34.75 -12.16 5.88
CA ASN A 415 -36.04 -12.79 5.62
C ASN A 415 -36.30 -13.04 4.12
N LEU A 416 -35.25 -13.46 3.40
CA LEU A 416 -35.29 -13.81 1.97
C LEU A 416 -34.91 -15.27 1.76
N THR A 417 -35.73 -16.02 1.03
CA THR A 417 -35.40 -17.37 0.58
C THR A 417 -34.65 -17.28 -0.73
N CYS A 418 -33.36 -17.61 -0.75
CA CYS A 418 -32.50 -17.57 -1.93
C CYS A 418 -31.97 -18.96 -2.29
N GLY A 419 -31.76 -19.23 -3.58
CA GLY A 419 -31.34 -20.53 -4.12
C GLY A 419 -29.84 -20.83 -3.96
N GLY A 420 -29.06 -19.88 -3.43
CA GLY A 420 -27.63 -20.01 -3.16
C GLY A 420 -26.75 -19.08 -4.00
N TRP A 421 -25.44 -19.19 -3.80
CA TRP A 421 -24.45 -18.33 -4.45
C TRP A 421 -23.81 -19.00 -5.66
N SER A 422 -23.80 -18.30 -6.79
CA SER A 422 -23.03 -18.61 -7.98
C SER A 422 -21.88 -17.61 -8.14
N GLU A 423 -20.69 -18.08 -8.51
CA GLU A 423 -19.54 -17.19 -8.78
C GLU A 423 -19.75 -16.33 -10.03
N SER A 424 -20.61 -16.74 -10.96
CA SER A 424 -20.92 -15.97 -12.18
C SER A 424 -22.15 -15.08 -12.05
N GLU A 425 -23.13 -15.47 -11.22
CA GLU A 425 -24.44 -14.79 -11.17
C GLU A 425 -24.76 -14.18 -9.79
N GLY A 426 -23.89 -14.36 -8.80
CA GLY A 426 -24.11 -13.89 -7.43
C GLY A 426 -25.19 -14.70 -6.71
N CYS A 427 -25.95 -14.05 -5.83
CA CYS A 427 -27.00 -14.72 -5.07
C CYS A 427 -28.26 -14.91 -5.93
N MET A 428 -28.65 -16.16 -6.14
CA MET A 428 -29.74 -16.53 -7.03
C MET A 428 -31.09 -16.57 -6.28
N PRO A 429 -32.21 -16.27 -6.96
CA PRO A 429 -33.54 -16.58 -6.43
C PRO A 429 -33.70 -18.10 -6.20
N PRO A 430 -34.70 -18.50 -5.40
CA PRO A 430 -34.93 -19.91 -5.05
C PRO A 430 -35.31 -20.78 -6.24
#